data_AF-A0A961VQP6-F1
#
_entry.id   AF-A0A961VQP6-F1
#
_cell.length_a   1.000
_cell.length_b   1.000
_cell.length_c   1.000
_cell.angle_alpha   90.00
_cell.angle_beta   90.00
_cell.angle_gamma   90.00
#
_symmetry.space_group_name_H-M   'P 1'
#
loop_
_entity.id
_entity.type
_entity.pdbx_description
1 polymer ?
#
loop_
_entity_poly.entity_id
_entity_poly.type
_entity_poly.pdbx_seq_one_letter_code
_entity_poly.pdbx_strand_id
1 'polypeptide(L)'
;MGRPAHKPDPVTRRQVEALAGYGVPEIDIAGVIGIDPKTLRKHYREELKYGHVKANAKVAENLFRKATGDGRESVIAAIFWMKTRAGWKETTVHETEVRHQVVVRMPPPVRDVDEWMRLYAPKQGSPGLANPHRPKLLTVAYRRD
;
A
#
# COMPACT_ATOMS: atom_id res chain seq x y z
N MET A 1 -51.24 -24.24 10.21
CA MET A 1 -50.24 -25.10 9.55
C MET A 1 -48.94 -24.34 9.39
N GLY A 2 -47.79 -24.95 9.73
CA GLY A 2 -46.48 -24.31 9.59
C GLY A 2 -46.02 -24.21 8.13
N ARG A 3 -45.25 -23.17 7.80
CA ARG A 3 -44.64 -23.01 6.48
C ARG A 3 -43.69 -24.21 6.22
N PRO A 4 -43.76 -24.87 5.05
CA PRO A 4 -42.93 -26.04 4.77
C PRO A 4 -41.43 -25.72 4.89
N ALA A 5 -40.65 -26.70 5.33
CA ALA A 5 -39.21 -26.56 5.50
C ALA A 5 -38.54 -26.24 4.16
N HIS A 6 -37.66 -25.23 4.15
CA HIS A 6 -36.92 -24.83 2.97
C HIS A 6 -36.01 -25.96 2.47
N LYS A 7 -36.09 -26.28 1.19
CA LYS A 7 -35.22 -27.26 0.54
C LYS A 7 -34.35 -26.54 -0.50
N PRO A 8 -33.05 -26.33 -0.23
CA PRO A 8 -32.17 -25.71 -1.19
C PRO A 8 -31.97 -26.63 -2.41
N ASP A 9 -32.10 -26.05 -3.60
CA ASP A 9 -31.87 -26.72 -4.88
C ASP A 9 -30.66 -26.08 -5.61
N PRO A 10 -30.13 -26.72 -6.67
CA PRO A 10 -28.95 -26.21 -7.38
C PRO A 10 -29.13 -24.81 -8.00
N VAL A 11 -30.33 -24.45 -8.44
CA VAL A 11 -30.62 -23.14 -9.05
C VAL A 11 -30.59 -22.06 -7.98
N THR A 12 -31.30 -22.26 -6.87
CA THR A 12 -31.27 -21.28 -5.76
C THR A 12 -29.88 -21.15 -5.14
N ARG A 13 -29.09 -22.23 -5.08
CA ARG A 13 -27.68 -22.15 -4.64
C ARG A 13 -26.85 -21.26 -5.55
N ARG A 14 -26.93 -21.45 -6.88
CA ARG A 14 -26.23 -20.61 -7.85
C ARG A 14 -26.66 -19.14 -7.75
N GLN A 15 -27.95 -18.89 -7.54
CA GLN A 15 -28.49 -17.55 -7.37
C GLN A 15 -27.95 -16.88 -6.10
N VAL A 16 -27.98 -17.57 -4.95
CA VAL A 16 -27.43 -17.05 -3.68
C VAL A 16 -25.93 -16.80 -3.81
N GLU A 17 -25.17 -17.71 -4.42
CA GLU A 17 -23.73 -17.56 -4.65
C GLU A 17 -23.42 -16.32 -5.50
N ALA A 18 -24.20 -16.11 -6.57
CA ALA A 18 -24.02 -14.94 -7.44
C ALA A 18 -24.30 -13.64 -6.69
N LEU A 19 -25.44 -13.54 -6.00
CA LEU A 19 -25.82 -12.33 -5.27
C LEU A 19 -24.85 -12.03 -4.12
N ALA A 20 -24.41 -13.05 -3.38
CA ALA A 20 -23.36 -12.90 -2.38
C ALA A 20 -22.03 -12.47 -3.02
N GLY A 21 -21.69 -13.04 -4.18
CA GLY A 21 -20.55 -12.63 -4.98
C GLY A 21 -20.59 -11.17 -5.43
N TYR A 22 -21.78 -10.66 -5.71
CA TYR A 22 -22.00 -9.26 -6.05
C TYR A 22 -22.02 -8.32 -4.84
N GLY A 23 -21.98 -8.87 -3.62
CA GLY A 23 -22.02 -8.09 -2.37
C GLY A 23 -23.41 -7.65 -1.95
N VAL A 24 -24.46 -8.33 -2.43
CA VAL A 24 -25.82 -8.06 -1.95
C VAL A 24 -25.90 -8.47 -0.47
N PRO A 25 -26.48 -7.64 0.41
CA PRO A 25 -26.66 -8.00 1.81
C PRO A 25 -27.50 -9.28 1.99
N GLU A 26 -27.16 -10.11 2.98
CA GLU A 26 -27.86 -11.38 3.24
C GLU A 26 -29.37 -11.21 3.43
N ILE A 27 -29.81 -10.08 4.03
CA ILE A 27 -31.23 -9.79 4.24
C ILE A 27 -31.98 -9.61 2.91
N ASP A 28 -31.36 -8.93 1.96
CA ASP A 28 -31.94 -8.70 0.64
C ASP A 28 -31.90 -9.98 -0.19
N ILE A 29 -30.82 -10.76 -0.08
CA ILE A 29 -30.74 -12.11 -0.68
C ILE A 29 -31.88 -12.98 -0.14
N ALA A 30 -32.11 -12.98 1.17
CA ALA A 30 -33.19 -13.74 1.80
C ALA A 30 -34.56 -13.29 1.26
N GLY A 31 -34.75 -11.98 1.09
CA GLY A 31 -35.94 -11.40 0.45
C GLY A 31 -36.15 -11.87 -0.99
N VAL A 32 -35.09 -11.89 -1.81
CA VAL A 32 -35.12 -12.38 -3.20
C VAL A 32 -35.49 -13.86 -3.27
N ILE A 33 -34.97 -14.68 -2.36
CA ILE A 33 -35.28 -16.12 -2.30
C ILE A 33 -36.65 -16.39 -1.65
N GLY A 34 -37.19 -15.43 -0.89
CA GLY A 34 -38.47 -15.55 -0.20
C GLY A 34 -38.42 -16.37 1.10
N ILE A 35 -37.27 -16.37 1.79
CA ILE A 35 -37.04 -17.11 3.04
C ILE A 35 -36.56 -16.20 4.17
N ASP A 36 -36.65 -16.69 5.41
CA ASP A 36 -36.09 -15.99 6.57
C ASP A 36 -34.54 -15.94 6.50
N PRO A 37 -33.89 -14.83 6.89
CA PRO A 37 -32.42 -14.73 6.89
C PRO A 37 -31.71 -15.83 7.70
N LYS A 38 -32.31 -16.34 8.79
CA LYS A 38 -31.74 -17.47 9.53
C LYS A 38 -31.77 -18.76 8.70
N THR A 39 -32.84 -18.96 7.94
CA THR A 39 -32.97 -20.09 7.00
C THR A 39 -31.93 -19.96 5.88
N LEU A 40 -31.70 -18.76 5.34
CA LEU A 40 -30.66 -18.51 4.35
C LEU A 40 -29.27 -18.96 4.88
N ARG A 41 -28.87 -18.47 6.06
CA ARG A 41 -27.58 -18.82 6.68
C ARG A 41 -27.44 -20.31 7.01
N LYS A 42 -28.55 -20.98 7.31
CA LYS A 42 -28.56 -22.42 7.59
C LYS A 42 -28.29 -23.25 6.34
N HIS A 43 -28.90 -22.89 5.21
CA HIS A 43 -28.91 -23.72 4.01
C HIS A 43 -27.85 -23.32 2.96
N TYR A 44 -27.40 -22.07 2.96
CA TYR A 44 -26.52 -21.49 1.94
C TYR A 44 -25.21 -20.91 2.50
N ARG A 45 -24.72 -21.45 3.61
CA ARG A 45 -23.52 -20.94 4.29
C ARG A 45 -22.30 -20.88 3.37
N GLU A 46 -22.11 -21.91 2.54
CA GLU A 46 -20.97 -22.01 1.64
C GLU A 46 -21.05 -20.98 0.51
N GLU A 47 -22.23 -20.79 -0.06
CA GLU A 47 -22.49 -19.81 -1.11
C GLU A 47 -22.28 -18.38 -0.59
N LEU A 48 -22.75 -18.08 0.63
CA LEU A 48 -22.54 -16.79 1.29
C LEU A 48 -21.05 -16.55 1.60
N LYS A 49 -20.35 -17.58 2.09
CA LYS A 49 -18.95 -17.49 2.47
C LYS A 49 -18.03 -17.33 1.26
N TYR A 50 -18.24 -18.10 0.19
CA TYR A 50 -17.30 -18.18 -0.94
C TYR A 50 -17.77 -17.47 -2.21
N GLY A 51 -18.99 -16.93 -2.24
CA GLY A 51 -19.52 -16.20 -3.40
C GLY A 51 -18.60 -15.07 -3.86
N HIS A 52 -18.07 -14.28 -2.91
CA HIS A 52 -17.15 -13.17 -3.23
C HIS A 52 -15.83 -13.64 -3.85
N VAL A 53 -15.26 -14.75 -3.36
CA VAL A 53 -14.03 -15.35 -3.90
C VAL A 53 -14.26 -15.80 -5.35
N LYS A 54 -15.39 -16.50 -5.59
CA LYS A 54 -15.76 -16.98 -6.93
C LYS A 54 -16.04 -15.83 -7.90
N ALA A 55 -16.69 -14.76 -7.44
CA ALA A 55 -16.89 -13.57 -8.26
C ALA A 55 -15.57 -12.89 -8.63
N ASN A 56 -14.67 -12.71 -7.67
CA ASN A 56 -13.34 -12.15 -7.92
C ASN A 56 -12.53 -13.01 -8.89
N ALA A 57 -12.56 -14.34 -8.75
CA ALA A 57 -11.88 -15.26 -9.67
C ALA A 57 -12.40 -15.12 -11.11
N LYS A 58 -13.72 -15.02 -11.32
CA LYS A 58 -14.32 -14.81 -12.65
C LYS A 58 -13.90 -13.49 -13.29
N VAL A 59 -13.86 -12.41 -12.50
CA VAL A 59 -13.42 -11.09 -13.01
C VAL A 59 -11.92 -11.11 -13.34
N ALA A 60 -11.10 -11.76 -12.51
CA ALA A 60 -9.67 -11.94 -12.78
C ALA A 60 -9.42 -12.77 -14.05
N GLU A 61 -10.13 -13.88 -14.23
CA GLU A 61 -10.08 -14.70 -15.44
C GLU A 61 -10.46 -13.89 -16.69
N ASN A 62 -11.51 -13.05 -16.59
CA ASN A 62 -11.89 -12.18 -17.70
C ASN A 62 -10.77 -11.20 -18.05
N LEU A 63 -10.16 -10.55 -17.04
CA LEU A 63 -9.01 -9.66 -17.27
C LEU A 63 -7.83 -10.39 -17.93
N PHE A 64 -7.52 -11.60 -17.47
CA PHE A 64 -6.47 -12.42 -18.08
C PHE A 64 -6.76 -12.66 -19.57
N ARG A 65 -7.95 -13.18 -19.89
CA ARG A 65 -8.38 -13.42 -21.27
C ARG A 65 -8.36 -12.16 -22.13
N LYS A 66 -8.68 -10.98 -21.56
CA LYS A 66 -8.57 -9.70 -22.27
C LYS A 66 -7.14 -9.24 -22.49
N ALA A 67 -6.26 -9.49 -21.52
CA ALA A 67 -4.86 -9.15 -21.64
C ALA A 67 -4.11 -10.07 -22.63
N THR A 68 -4.59 -11.29 -22.85
CA THR A 68 -3.95 -12.29 -23.73
C THR A 68 -4.67 -12.54 -25.06
N GLY A 69 -5.63 -11.71 -25.47
CA GLY A 69 -6.40 -11.89 -26.71
C GLY A 69 -6.68 -10.58 -27.45
N ASP A 70 -7.24 -10.66 -28.66
CA ASP A 70 -7.30 -9.54 -29.63
C ASP A 70 -8.58 -8.68 -29.59
N GLY A 71 -9.39 -8.75 -28.52
CA GLY A 71 -10.74 -8.15 -28.46
C GLY A 71 -10.90 -6.97 -27.48
N ARG A 72 -11.61 -5.91 -27.90
CA ARG A 72 -12.05 -4.81 -27.01
C ARG A 72 -13.35 -5.17 -26.29
N GLU A 73 -13.25 -5.60 -25.04
CA GLU A 73 -14.39 -5.56 -24.09
C GLU A 73 -14.08 -4.53 -22.98
N SER A 74 -15.04 -4.23 -22.11
CA SER A 74 -14.91 -3.18 -21.08
C SER A 74 -13.95 -3.57 -19.93
N VAL A 75 -12.64 -3.48 -20.20
CA VAL A 75 -11.54 -3.73 -19.24
C VAL A 75 -11.62 -2.79 -18.03
N ILE A 76 -12.10 -1.56 -18.23
CA ILE A 76 -12.20 -0.54 -17.18
C ILE A 76 -13.08 -1.01 -16.02
N ALA A 77 -14.25 -1.58 -16.30
CA ALA A 77 -15.17 -2.08 -15.26
C ALA A 77 -14.54 -3.22 -14.45
N ALA A 78 -13.80 -4.11 -15.11
CA ALA A 78 -13.11 -5.20 -14.45
C ALA A 78 -11.91 -4.71 -13.61
N ILE A 79 -11.12 -3.75 -14.09
CA ILE A 79 -10.06 -3.10 -13.30
C ILE A 79 -10.66 -2.42 -12.06
N PHE A 80 -11.74 -1.67 -12.23
CA PHE A 80 -12.44 -1.01 -11.12
C PHE A 80 -12.92 -2.03 -10.09
N TRP A 81 -13.52 -3.14 -10.52
CA TRP A 81 -13.91 -4.23 -9.63
C TRP A 81 -12.72 -4.81 -8.86
N MET A 82 -11.62 -5.13 -9.54
CA MET A 82 -10.45 -5.73 -8.88
C MET A 82 -9.82 -4.80 -7.84
N LYS A 83 -9.77 -3.49 -8.12
CA LYS A 83 -9.29 -2.49 -7.15
C LYS A 83 -10.23 -2.37 -5.94
N THR A 84 -11.53 -2.26 -6.17
CA THR A 84 -12.51 -1.96 -5.11
C THR A 84 -12.96 -3.16 -4.29
N ARG A 85 -12.98 -4.37 -4.87
CA ARG A 85 -13.51 -5.58 -4.23
C ARG A 85 -12.51 -6.70 -4.03
N ALA A 86 -11.53 -6.85 -4.93
CA ALA A 86 -10.47 -7.85 -4.77
C ALA A 86 -9.25 -7.32 -4.00
N GLY A 87 -9.22 -6.00 -3.69
CA GLY A 87 -8.14 -5.37 -2.94
C GLY A 87 -6.84 -5.23 -3.73
N TRP A 88 -6.89 -5.33 -5.06
CA TRP A 88 -5.70 -5.17 -5.89
C TRP A 88 -5.26 -3.71 -5.91
N LYS A 89 -3.98 -3.48 -5.64
CA LYS A 89 -3.37 -2.16 -5.66
C LYS A 89 -2.06 -2.22 -6.42
N GLU A 90 -1.73 -1.12 -7.09
CA GLU A 90 -0.42 -0.96 -7.71
C GLU A 90 0.61 -0.66 -6.61
N THR A 91 1.81 -1.21 -6.75
CA THR A 91 2.94 -0.91 -5.87
C THR A 91 3.70 0.28 -6.45
N THR A 92 3.75 1.38 -5.72
CA THR A 92 4.53 2.55 -6.11
C THR A 92 5.85 2.56 -5.34
N VAL A 93 6.97 2.60 -6.07
CA VAL A 93 8.31 2.75 -5.49
C VAL A 93 8.77 4.18 -5.74
N HIS A 94 9.08 4.90 -4.67
CA HIS A 94 9.63 6.26 -4.75
C HIS A 94 11.12 6.22 -4.40
N GLU A 95 11.98 6.34 -5.41
CA GLU A 95 13.41 6.53 -5.21
C GLU A 95 13.66 7.97 -4.77
N THR A 96 14.18 8.14 -3.56
CA THR A 96 14.53 9.47 -3.02
C THR A 96 16.03 9.63 -3.04
N GLU A 97 16.54 10.48 -3.93
CA GLU A 97 17.93 10.94 -3.86
C GLU A 97 18.07 11.94 -2.70
N VAL A 98 18.64 11.51 -1.58
CA VAL A 98 19.01 12.42 -0.49
C VAL A 98 20.28 13.19 -0.87
N ARG A 99 20.10 14.34 -1.52
CA ARG A 99 21.20 15.29 -1.73
C ARG A 99 21.54 15.95 -0.41
N HIS A 100 22.65 15.53 0.20
CA HIS A 100 23.20 16.21 1.37
C HIS A 100 23.79 17.56 0.92
N GLN A 101 23.10 18.67 1.22
CA GLN A 101 23.74 19.98 1.18
C GLN A 101 24.57 20.15 2.45
N VAL A 102 25.90 20.09 2.31
CA VAL A 102 26.81 20.47 3.39
C VAL A 102 26.91 22.00 3.39
N VAL A 103 26.18 22.65 4.30
CA VAL A 103 26.34 24.09 4.54
C VAL A 103 27.59 24.30 5.40
N VAL A 104 28.70 24.67 4.77
CA VAL A 104 29.90 25.10 5.49
C VAL A 104 29.70 26.55 5.94
N ARG A 105 29.42 26.75 7.23
CA ARG A 105 29.48 28.11 7.82
C ARG A 105 30.94 28.52 7.93
N MET A 106 31.35 29.49 7.12
CA MET A 106 32.67 30.07 7.23
C MET A 106 32.75 30.93 8.50
N PRO A 107 33.82 30.80 9.31
CA PRO A 107 34.03 31.70 10.43
C PRO A 107 34.13 33.16 9.95
N PRO A 108 33.80 34.15 10.80
CA PRO A 108 34.04 35.55 10.49
C PRO A 108 35.52 35.78 10.14
N PRO A 109 35.82 36.74 9.23
CA PRO A 109 37.19 37.07 8.86
C PRO A 109 37.96 37.51 10.09
N VAL A 110 39.16 36.97 10.25
CA VAL A 110 40.14 37.37 11.27
C VAL A 110 41.14 38.32 10.64
N ARG A 111 41.65 39.27 11.42
CA ARG A 111 42.57 40.31 10.94
C ARG A 111 43.99 39.79 10.79
N ASP A 112 44.39 38.83 11.64
CA ASP A 112 45.73 38.27 11.68
C ASP A 112 45.75 36.83 12.23
N VAL A 113 46.95 36.21 12.17
CA VAL A 113 47.20 34.84 12.61
C VAL A 113 47.05 34.69 14.13
N ASP A 114 47.34 35.72 14.91
CA ASP A 114 47.24 35.67 16.36
C ASP A 114 45.78 35.67 16.83
N GLU A 115 44.93 36.45 16.18
CA GLU A 115 43.48 36.44 16.34
C GLU A 115 42.90 35.08 15.95
N TRP A 116 43.39 34.49 14.86
CA TRP A 116 43.01 33.13 14.46
C TRP A 116 43.39 32.09 15.52
N MET A 117 44.63 32.14 16.01
CA MET A 117 45.15 31.21 17.01
C MET A 117 44.39 31.32 18.34
N ARG A 118 44.00 32.53 18.76
CA ARG A 118 43.18 32.72 19.96
C ARG A 118 41.76 32.14 19.84
N LEU A 119 41.13 32.31 18.67
CA LEU A 119 39.73 31.94 18.47
C LEU A 119 39.54 30.46 18.08
N TYR A 120 40.47 29.91 17.30
CA TYR A 120 40.28 28.60 16.64
C TYR A 120 41.38 27.57 16.94
N ALA A 121 42.51 27.94 17.57
CA ALA A 121 43.56 26.95 17.84
C ALA A 121 43.08 25.92 18.89
N PRO A 122 43.48 24.64 18.72
CA PRO A 122 43.20 23.62 19.71
C PRO A 122 43.93 23.95 21.02
N LYS A 123 43.19 24.17 22.11
CA LYS A 123 43.79 24.29 23.45
C LYS A 123 44.45 22.96 23.82
N GLN A 124 45.75 22.97 24.11
CA GLN A 124 46.45 21.79 24.60
C GLN A 124 45.92 21.43 26.00
N GLY A 125 45.44 20.19 26.17
CA GLY A 125 45.11 19.63 27.50
C GLY A 125 43.67 19.21 27.76
N SER A 126 42.78 19.12 26.76
CA SER A 126 41.47 18.46 26.97
C SER A 126 41.50 17.02 26.45
N PRO A 127 41.26 15.99 27.30
CA PRO A 127 41.15 14.61 26.84
C PRO A 127 39.96 14.50 25.88
N GLY A 128 40.11 13.65 24.88
CA GLY A 128 39.25 13.58 23.71
C GLY A 128 37.76 13.57 24.02
N LEU A 129 37.10 14.66 23.62
CA LEU A 129 35.73 14.61 23.14
C LEU A 129 35.80 15.10 21.69
N ALA A 130 35.77 14.13 20.77
CA ALA A 130 35.58 14.41 19.36
C ALA A 130 34.24 15.13 19.22
N ASN A 131 34.27 16.46 19.13
CA ASN A 131 33.07 17.25 18.85
C ASN A 131 32.66 16.97 17.40
N PRO A 132 31.48 16.35 17.15
CA PRO A 132 31.01 16.01 15.81
C PRO A 132 30.72 17.25 14.94
N HIS A 133 30.77 18.46 15.51
CA HIS A 133 30.61 19.72 14.79
C HIS A 133 31.92 20.46 14.49
N ARG A 134 33.11 19.85 14.67
CA ARG A 134 34.35 20.47 14.19
C ARG A 134 34.40 20.45 12.65
N PRO A 135 34.48 21.61 11.96
CA PRO A 135 34.85 21.60 10.55
C PRO A 135 36.25 20.99 10.44
N LYS A 136 36.40 19.98 9.58
CA LYS A 136 37.72 19.47 9.21
C LYS A 136 38.46 20.63 8.53
N LEU A 137 39.45 21.20 9.20
CA LEU A 137 40.38 22.14 8.56
C LEU A 137 41.04 21.37 7.42
N LEU A 138 40.69 21.73 6.17
CA LEU A 138 41.46 21.31 5.01
C LEU A 138 42.84 21.95 5.15
N THR A 139 43.79 21.18 5.63
CA THR A 139 45.20 21.56 5.61
C THR A 139 45.64 21.61 4.14
N VAL A 140 45.50 22.75 3.49
CA VAL A 140 46.18 23.03 2.22
C VAL A 140 47.64 23.24 2.60
N ALA A 141 48.46 22.20 2.40
CA ALA A 141 49.90 22.31 2.50
C ALA A 141 50.39 23.22 1.35
N TYR A 142 50.78 24.45 1.69
CA TYR A 142 51.50 25.31 0.75
C TYR A 142 52.93 24.76 0.63
N ARG A 143 53.23 24.09 -0.48
CA ARG A 143 54.61 23.74 -0.84
C ARG A 143 55.26 25.02 -1.36
N ARG A 144 56.25 25.55 -0.64
CA ARG A 144 57.19 26.52 -1.21
C ARG A 144 58.23 25.72 -1.99
N ASP A 145 58.47 26.14 -3.23
CA ASP A 145 59.69 25.82 -3.97
C ASP A 145 60.91 26.45 -3.28
#